data_AF-A0A1L9VFR6-F1
#
_entry.id   AF-A0A1L9VFR6-F1
#
_cell.length_a   1.000
_cell.length_b   1.000
_cell.length_c   1.000
_cell.angle_alpha   90.00
_cell.angle_beta   90.00
_cell.angle_gamma   90.00
#
_symmetry.space_group_name_H-M   'P 1'
#
loop_
_entity.id
_entity.type
_entity.pdbx_description
1 polymer ?
#
loop_
_entity_poly.entity_id
_entity_poly.type
_entity_poly.pdbx_seq_one_letter_code
_entity_poly.pdbx_strand_id
1 'polypeptide(L)'
;MRENQTGFDLWEKVNGTSFFITAVQHKALVEEQTFAEALGQTCDGCAVAPELLCHLQEYWNGTAIVSNYPTANDPKGRSGVDINSVLTAINTFDPAAGCDDDVTFQPCSARALSNHKVLVDSFRAIYDVNQGRTAGQAAAVGRYPEDVFMGGSPWYQTLASAEMPYDALHQWDHQHTIHITNLSLPFFMDLLPGIKTGVYPNATPTYQKITNAVRSYADSFISVVQEYTPANGGLPEEYNRDTGVQVSAPDLTWSYAAFLTAVARRDGSVPPSWGSSAALKVPGKCTSASVEGSYAAAKLSW
;
A
#
# COMPACT_ATOMS: atom_id res chain seq x y z
N MET A 1 -20.66 -1.56 -12.63
CA MET A 1 -19.68 -2.55 -12.12
C MET A 1 -20.30 -3.39 -11.01
N ARG A 2 -19.67 -4.49 -10.56
CA ARG A 2 -20.16 -5.32 -9.44
C ARG A 2 -19.44 -4.96 -8.12
N GLU A 3 -19.52 -3.69 -7.72
CA GLU A 3 -18.71 -3.10 -6.63
C GLU A 3 -19.07 -3.60 -5.22
N ASN A 4 -20.21 -4.26 -5.06
CA ASN A 4 -20.66 -4.83 -3.78
C ASN A 4 -20.91 -6.36 -3.87
N GLN A 5 -20.16 -7.04 -4.74
CA GLN A 5 -20.11 -8.49 -4.78
C GLN A 5 -18.73 -8.95 -4.35
N THR A 6 -18.69 -10.10 -3.68
CA THR A 6 -17.44 -10.73 -3.28
C THR A 6 -16.69 -11.23 -4.50
N GLY A 7 -15.37 -11.22 -4.42
CA GLY A 7 -14.46 -11.72 -5.45
C GLY A 7 -13.16 -12.21 -4.83
N PHE A 8 -12.27 -12.70 -5.67
CA PHE A 8 -10.94 -13.10 -5.21
C PHE A 8 -10.06 -11.87 -4.96
N ASP A 9 -9.21 -11.96 -3.95
CA ASP A 9 -8.14 -11.00 -3.68
C ASP A 9 -7.07 -11.02 -4.78
N LEU A 10 -6.13 -10.06 -4.72
CA LEU A 10 -5.01 -9.96 -5.67
C LEU A 10 -4.06 -11.18 -5.66
N TRP A 11 -4.20 -12.08 -4.68
CA TRP A 11 -3.47 -13.34 -4.60
C TRP A 11 -4.23 -14.53 -5.15
N GLU A 12 -5.42 -14.31 -5.72
CA GLU A 12 -6.27 -15.33 -6.33
C GLU A 12 -6.67 -16.45 -5.35
N LYS A 13 -6.75 -16.15 -4.05
CA LYS A 13 -6.89 -17.15 -3.00
C LYS A 13 -8.12 -16.96 -2.12
N VAL A 14 -8.40 -15.75 -1.69
CA VAL A 14 -9.47 -15.45 -0.73
C VAL A 14 -10.66 -14.90 -1.48
N ASN A 15 -11.76 -15.67 -1.53
CA ASN A 15 -13.03 -15.18 -2.03
C ASN A 15 -13.78 -14.42 -0.93
N GLY A 16 -13.88 -13.10 -1.07
CA GLY A 16 -14.30 -12.19 -0.02
C GLY A 16 -14.41 -10.75 -0.51
N THR A 17 -14.20 -9.82 0.41
CA THR A 17 -13.88 -8.42 0.08
C THR A 17 -12.40 -8.17 0.39
N SER A 18 -11.71 -7.46 -0.51
CA SER A 18 -10.28 -7.19 -0.42
C SER A 18 -10.04 -5.68 -0.39
N PHE A 19 -9.19 -5.24 0.54
CA PHE A 19 -8.81 -3.83 0.70
C PHE A 19 -8.24 -3.24 -0.59
N PHE A 20 -7.28 -3.92 -1.24
CA PHE A 20 -6.72 -3.49 -2.54
C PHE A 20 -7.81 -3.28 -3.60
N ILE A 21 -8.70 -4.25 -3.81
CA ILE A 21 -9.74 -4.19 -4.82
C ILE A 21 -10.70 -3.03 -4.56
N THR A 22 -11.19 -2.88 -3.32
CA THR A 22 -12.07 -1.76 -2.96
C THR A 22 -11.39 -0.41 -3.18
N ALA A 23 -10.11 -0.28 -2.83
CA ALA A 23 -9.38 0.98 -2.93
C ALA A 23 -9.12 1.41 -4.38
N VAL A 24 -8.70 0.49 -5.23
CA VAL A 24 -8.45 0.81 -6.64
C VAL A 24 -9.76 1.05 -7.41
N GLN A 25 -10.86 0.40 -7.03
CA GLN A 25 -12.20 0.70 -7.56
C GLN A 25 -12.66 2.11 -7.16
N HIS A 26 -12.45 2.50 -5.89
CA HIS A 26 -12.75 3.85 -5.42
C HIS A 26 -11.96 4.89 -6.24
N LYS A 27 -10.64 4.71 -6.35
CA LYS A 27 -9.78 5.59 -7.14
C LYS A 27 -10.26 5.69 -8.60
N ALA A 28 -10.55 4.54 -9.24
CA ALA A 28 -11.01 4.51 -10.62
C ALA A 28 -12.28 5.34 -10.85
N LEU A 29 -13.28 5.22 -9.97
CA LEU A 29 -14.53 6.01 -10.09
C LEU A 29 -14.29 7.51 -9.87
N VAL A 30 -13.37 7.89 -8.97
CA VAL A 30 -13.04 9.30 -8.74
C VAL A 30 -12.32 9.91 -9.96
N GLU A 31 -11.37 9.18 -10.54
CA GLU A 31 -10.69 9.59 -11.77
C GLU A 31 -11.66 9.66 -12.95
N GLU A 32 -12.54 8.66 -13.07
CA GLU A 32 -13.54 8.58 -14.14
C GLU A 32 -14.52 9.75 -14.11
N GLN A 33 -14.96 10.19 -12.92
CA GLN A 33 -15.83 11.36 -12.79
C GLN A 33 -15.18 12.60 -13.44
N THR A 34 -13.92 12.84 -13.11
CA THR A 34 -13.15 13.98 -13.63
C THR A 34 -12.91 13.85 -15.14
N PHE A 35 -12.60 12.64 -15.60
CA PHE A 35 -12.38 12.36 -17.02
C PHE A 35 -13.66 12.53 -17.85
N ALA A 36 -14.80 12.03 -17.37
CA ALA A 36 -16.09 12.16 -18.02
C ALA A 36 -16.51 13.64 -18.14
N GLU A 37 -16.34 14.42 -17.07
CA GLU A 37 -16.60 15.87 -17.10
C GLU A 37 -15.74 16.60 -18.13
N ALA A 38 -14.44 16.27 -18.22
CA ALA A 38 -13.53 16.86 -19.20
C ALA A 38 -13.94 16.55 -20.66
N LEU A 39 -14.62 15.42 -20.89
CA LEU A 39 -15.16 15.03 -22.19
C LEU A 39 -16.60 15.50 -22.44
N GLY A 40 -17.23 16.19 -21.48
CA GLY A 40 -18.65 16.56 -21.54
C GLY A 40 -19.59 15.33 -21.52
N GLN A 41 -19.17 14.24 -20.91
CA GLN A 41 -19.93 12.99 -20.73
C GLN A 41 -20.44 12.87 -19.28
N THR A 42 -21.41 11.98 -19.06
CA THR A 42 -21.87 11.60 -17.71
C THR A 42 -21.19 10.33 -17.23
N CYS A 43 -20.97 10.23 -15.92
CA CYS A 43 -20.54 8.99 -15.26
C CYS A 43 -21.55 8.60 -14.17
N ASP A 44 -22.61 7.89 -14.55
CA ASP A 44 -23.65 7.50 -13.59
C ASP A 44 -23.10 6.53 -12.52
N GLY A 45 -22.12 5.69 -12.88
CA GLY A 45 -21.46 4.76 -11.96
C GLY A 45 -20.59 5.44 -10.89
N CYS A 46 -20.05 6.63 -11.19
CA CYS A 46 -19.20 7.38 -10.27
C CYS A 46 -19.93 7.80 -8.98
N ALA A 47 -21.27 7.78 -8.97
CA ALA A 47 -22.07 8.03 -7.78
C ALA A 47 -21.83 7.01 -6.64
N VAL A 48 -21.20 5.86 -6.93
CA VAL A 48 -20.90 4.82 -5.94
C VAL A 48 -19.59 5.06 -5.18
N ALA A 49 -18.72 5.95 -5.66
CA ALA A 49 -17.41 6.20 -5.03
C ALA A 49 -17.48 6.48 -3.51
N PRO A 50 -18.41 7.31 -2.99
CA PRO A 50 -18.51 7.53 -1.54
C PRO A 50 -18.82 6.26 -0.72
N GLU A 51 -19.55 5.30 -1.30
CA GLU A 51 -19.90 4.05 -0.62
C GLU A 51 -18.70 3.10 -0.56
N LEU A 52 -17.88 3.05 -1.62
CA LEU A 52 -16.58 2.35 -1.60
C LEU A 52 -15.64 2.97 -0.56
N LEU A 53 -15.59 4.31 -0.48
CA LEU A 53 -14.82 5.00 0.55
C LEU A 53 -15.32 4.67 1.96
N CYS A 54 -16.63 4.52 2.14
CA CYS A 54 -17.23 4.08 3.39
C CYS A 54 -16.75 2.67 3.77
N HIS A 55 -16.86 1.72 2.83
CA HIS A 55 -16.42 0.34 3.05
C HIS A 55 -14.90 0.25 3.31
N LEU A 56 -14.08 1.12 2.69
CA LEU A 56 -12.65 1.19 2.98
C LEU A 56 -12.35 1.40 4.47
N GLN A 57 -13.23 2.08 5.21
CA GLN A 57 -13.03 2.32 6.64
C GLN A 57 -13.18 1.03 7.48
N GLU A 58 -13.92 0.04 6.99
CA GLU A 58 -14.20 -1.21 7.71
C GLU A 58 -12.99 -2.16 7.76
N TYR A 59 -11.99 -1.95 6.90
CA TYR A 59 -10.75 -2.74 6.91
C TYR A 59 -9.78 -2.31 8.04
N TRP A 60 -10.03 -1.19 8.72
CA TRP A 60 -9.20 -0.74 9.84
C TRP A 60 -9.64 -1.37 11.17
N ASN A 61 -8.77 -2.15 11.82
CA ASN A 61 -9.11 -2.81 13.09
C ASN A 61 -8.70 -2.04 14.36
N GLY A 62 -8.16 -0.83 14.21
CA GLY A 62 -7.64 -0.03 15.33
C GLY A 62 -6.12 -0.06 15.47
N THR A 63 -5.44 -1.03 14.87
CA THR A 63 -3.96 -1.16 14.91
C THR A 63 -3.34 -1.40 13.54
N ALA A 64 -3.99 -2.18 12.69
CA ALA A 64 -3.54 -2.48 11.33
C ALA A 64 -4.74 -2.60 10.37
N ILE A 65 -4.43 -2.71 9.08
CA ILE A 65 -5.41 -2.94 8.04
C ILE A 65 -5.59 -4.46 7.90
N VAL A 66 -6.80 -4.95 8.15
CA VAL A 66 -7.21 -6.33 7.84
C VAL A 66 -7.48 -6.38 6.35
N SER A 67 -6.60 -7.02 5.58
CA SER A 67 -6.63 -6.86 4.13
C SER A 67 -7.78 -7.58 3.41
N ASN A 68 -8.40 -8.58 4.05
CA ASN A 68 -9.47 -9.38 3.46
C ASN A 68 -10.53 -9.82 4.48
N TYR A 69 -11.79 -9.85 4.06
CA TYR A 69 -12.90 -10.47 4.79
C TYR A 69 -13.52 -11.61 3.94
N PRO A 70 -13.29 -12.89 4.26
CA PRO A 70 -13.75 -14.02 3.45
C PRO A 70 -15.25 -14.28 3.57
N THR A 71 -15.87 -14.79 2.48
CA THR A 71 -17.30 -15.17 2.44
C THR A 71 -17.64 -16.47 3.15
N ALA A 72 -16.68 -17.38 3.23
CA ALA A 72 -16.80 -18.63 3.97
C ALA A 72 -15.83 -18.59 5.15
N ASN A 73 -16.17 -19.28 6.23
CA ASN A 73 -15.24 -19.47 7.35
C ASN A 73 -13.90 -19.98 6.81
N ASP A 74 -12.83 -19.24 7.06
CA ASP A 74 -11.45 -19.69 6.86
C ASP A 74 -11.06 -20.54 8.07
N PRO A 75 -11.08 -21.88 7.98
CA PRO A 75 -10.83 -22.75 9.12
C PRO A 75 -9.38 -22.69 9.63
N LYS A 76 -8.45 -22.09 8.87
CA LYS A 76 -7.06 -21.84 9.29
C LYS A 76 -6.85 -20.42 9.82
N GLY A 77 -7.71 -19.49 9.45
CA GLY A 77 -7.79 -18.12 9.94
C GLY A 77 -6.52 -17.30 9.71
N ARG A 78 -6.46 -16.49 8.64
CA ARG A 78 -5.41 -15.47 8.50
C ARG A 78 -5.58 -14.33 9.50
N SER A 79 -4.47 -13.75 9.94
CA SER A 79 -4.43 -12.55 10.79
C SER A 79 -4.99 -11.29 10.11
N GLY A 80 -5.01 -11.27 8.78
CA GLY A 80 -5.35 -10.10 7.97
C GLY A 80 -4.16 -9.19 7.67
N VAL A 81 -3.01 -9.42 8.31
CA VAL A 81 -1.74 -8.73 8.01
C VAL A 81 -1.21 -9.24 6.67
N ASP A 82 -1.17 -8.36 5.68
CA ASP A 82 -0.85 -8.70 4.29
C ASP A 82 -0.30 -7.48 3.56
N ILE A 83 0.72 -7.68 2.71
CA ILE A 83 1.31 -6.62 1.89
C ILE A 83 0.32 -6.04 0.88
N ASN A 84 -0.83 -6.70 0.64
CA ASN A 84 -2.04 -6.12 0.04
C ASN A 84 -2.26 -4.68 0.53
N SER A 85 -2.21 -4.44 1.84
CA SER A 85 -2.39 -3.12 2.44
C SER A 85 -1.35 -2.07 2.01
N VAL A 86 -0.08 -2.46 1.86
CA VAL A 86 1.00 -1.56 1.40
C VAL A 86 0.94 -1.37 -0.12
N LEU A 87 0.63 -2.44 -0.87
CA LEU A 87 0.37 -2.37 -2.30
C LEU A 87 -0.80 -1.42 -2.60
N THR A 88 -1.85 -1.43 -1.77
CA THR A 88 -2.94 -0.45 -1.86
C THR A 88 -2.42 0.96 -1.74
N ALA A 89 -1.69 1.28 -0.65
CA ALA A 89 -1.21 2.62 -0.38
C ALA A 89 -0.38 3.21 -1.55
N ILE A 90 0.50 2.41 -2.17
CA ILE A 90 1.32 2.87 -3.29
C ILE A 90 0.53 2.97 -4.62
N ASN A 91 -0.48 2.13 -4.83
CA ASN A 91 -1.30 2.15 -6.05
C ASN A 91 -2.41 3.22 -5.99
N THR A 92 -2.77 3.67 -4.79
CA THR A 92 -3.69 4.80 -4.55
C THR A 92 -2.98 6.05 -4.03
N PHE A 93 -1.65 6.11 -4.14
CA PHE A 93 -0.87 7.29 -3.83
C PHE A 93 -1.32 8.49 -4.67
N ASP A 94 -1.56 9.61 -4.00
CA ASP A 94 -1.77 10.93 -4.62
C ASP A 94 -0.74 11.92 -4.04
N PRO A 95 0.16 12.48 -4.87
CA PRO A 95 1.16 13.43 -4.38
C PRO A 95 0.56 14.72 -3.81
N ALA A 96 -0.67 15.08 -4.21
CA ALA A 96 -1.35 16.28 -3.74
C ALA A 96 -2.17 16.07 -2.45
N ALA A 97 -2.27 14.83 -1.95
CA ALA A 97 -3.08 14.53 -0.79
C ALA A 97 -2.46 14.98 0.54
N GLY A 98 -3.34 15.27 1.50
CA GLY A 98 -3.03 15.45 2.92
C GLY A 98 -2.70 14.13 3.62
N CYS A 99 -1.97 14.20 4.75
CA CYS A 99 -1.70 13.03 5.61
C CYS A 99 -2.76 12.86 6.71
N ASP A 100 -3.44 13.95 7.07
CA ASP A 100 -4.41 13.97 8.18
C ASP A 100 -5.79 13.44 7.76
N ASP A 101 -6.08 13.44 6.46
CA ASP A 101 -7.30 12.86 5.88
C ASP A 101 -7.12 11.34 5.71
N ASP A 102 -7.08 10.63 6.84
CA ASP A 102 -6.75 9.20 6.97
C ASP A 102 -7.86 8.23 6.45
N VAL A 103 -8.71 8.73 5.55
CA VAL A 103 -9.85 8.01 4.96
C VAL A 103 -9.49 7.33 3.65
N THR A 104 -8.48 7.82 2.93
CA THR A 104 -7.96 7.19 1.70
C THR A 104 -6.66 6.42 1.92
N PHE A 105 -6.20 6.30 3.17
CA PHE A 105 -5.01 5.51 3.55
C PHE A 105 -3.74 5.88 2.76
N GLN A 106 -3.53 7.18 2.56
CA GLN A 106 -2.33 7.69 1.89
C GLN A 106 -1.04 7.23 2.57
N PRO A 107 0.07 7.05 1.84
CA PRO A 107 1.33 6.54 2.40
C PRO A 107 1.81 7.26 3.67
N CYS A 108 1.62 8.58 3.77
CA CYS A 108 2.00 9.36 4.94
C CYS A 108 1.00 9.37 6.11
N SER A 109 -0.15 8.71 5.96
CA SER A 109 -1.22 8.73 6.97
C SER A 109 -0.87 7.89 8.19
N ALA A 110 -1.48 8.20 9.35
CA ALA A 110 -1.15 7.51 10.58
C ALA A 110 -1.52 6.01 10.54
N ARG A 111 -2.67 5.64 9.95
CA ARG A 111 -3.04 4.24 9.73
C ARG A 111 -2.07 3.51 8.81
N ALA A 112 -1.64 4.14 7.72
CA ALA A 112 -0.74 3.52 6.75
C ALA A 112 0.63 3.23 7.40
N LEU A 113 1.21 4.21 8.12
CA LEU A 113 2.48 4.04 8.84
C LEU A 113 2.41 2.99 9.95
N SER A 114 1.32 2.99 10.73
CA SER A 114 1.08 1.99 11.78
C SER A 114 0.98 0.58 11.18
N ASN A 115 0.24 0.44 10.09
CA ASN A 115 0.10 -0.80 9.34
C ASN A 115 1.44 -1.29 8.75
N HIS A 116 2.24 -0.40 8.15
CA HIS A 116 3.55 -0.76 7.60
C HIS A 116 4.47 -1.38 8.65
N LYS A 117 4.49 -0.80 9.86
CA LYS A 117 5.24 -1.38 10.99
C LYS A 117 4.74 -2.79 11.34
N VAL A 118 3.43 -2.96 11.53
CA VAL A 118 2.83 -4.28 11.87
C VAL A 118 3.16 -5.31 10.79
N LEU A 119 3.03 -4.93 9.52
CA LEU A 119 3.36 -5.79 8.39
C LEU A 119 4.82 -6.23 8.42
N VAL A 120 5.77 -5.29 8.44
CA VAL A 120 7.20 -5.62 8.38
C VAL A 120 7.61 -6.45 9.59
N ASP A 121 7.14 -6.10 10.79
CA ASP A 121 7.45 -6.83 12.02
C ASP A 121 6.95 -8.28 11.97
N SER A 122 5.83 -8.55 11.30
CA SER A 122 5.27 -9.90 11.16
C SER A 122 6.19 -10.86 10.38
N PHE A 123 7.07 -10.35 9.52
CA PHE A 123 8.00 -11.16 8.72
C PHE A 123 9.39 -11.33 9.34
N ARG A 124 9.74 -10.51 10.34
CA ARG A 124 11.11 -10.50 10.91
C ARG A 124 11.51 -11.83 11.52
N ALA A 125 10.58 -12.48 12.22
CA ALA A 125 10.87 -13.69 12.99
C ALA A 125 10.62 -15.00 12.22
N ILE A 126 9.96 -14.94 11.06
CA ILE A 126 9.53 -16.15 10.35
C ILE A 126 10.42 -16.52 9.17
N TYR A 127 11.26 -15.62 8.67
CA TYR A 127 12.19 -15.90 7.57
C TYR A 127 13.63 -15.87 8.07
N ASP A 128 14.42 -16.92 7.81
CA ASP A 128 15.82 -16.94 8.25
C ASP A 128 16.67 -15.88 7.54
N VAL A 129 16.30 -15.47 6.30
CA VAL A 129 16.91 -14.32 5.61
C VAL A 129 16.74 -12.98 6.34
N ASN A 130 15.86 -12.93 7.34
CA ASN A 130 15.68 -11.77 8.22
C ASN A 130 16.48 -11.87 9.53
N GLN A 131 17.29 -12.91 9.72
CA GLN A 131 18.09 -13.07 10.93
C GLN A 131 18.97 -11.83 11.18
N GLY A 132 18.81 -11.23 12.37
CA GLY A 132 19.54 -10.03 12.76
C GLY A 132 18.93 -8.70 12.31
N ARG A 133 17.83 -8.70 11.53
CA ARG A 133 17.12 -7.49 11.11
C ARG A 133 16.07 -7.07 12.15
N THR A 134 16.48 -6.29 13.13
CA THR A 134 15.63 -5.84 14.25
C THR A 134 14.74 -4.64 13.89
N ALA A 135 13.87 -4.23 14.83
CA ALA A 135 13.07 -3.01 14.72
C ALA A 135 13.90 -1.82 14.23
N GLY A 136 13.33 -1.01 13.32
CA GLY A 136 14.00 0.12 12.67
C GLY A 136 14.92 -0.24 11.50
N GLN A 137 15.14 -1.53 11.21
CA GLN A 137 15.87 -2.00 10.02
C GLN A 137 14.92 -2.59 8.99
N ALA A 138 15.18 -2.40 7.70
CA ALA A 138 14.40 -3.05 6.66
C ALA A 138 14.55 -4.58 6.73
N ALA A 139 13.51 -5.31 6.32
CA ALA A 139 13.46 -6.77 6.29
C ALA A 139 12.88 -7.26 4.96
N ALA A 140 13.16 -8.51 4.59
CA ALA A 140 12.50 -9.22 3.51
C ALA A 140 11.02 -9.42 3.86
N VAL A 141 10.12 -9.03 2.96
CA VAL A 141 8.66 -9.04 3.18
C VAL A 141 8.01 -9.99 2.17
N GLY A 142 7.11 -10.85 2.66
CA GLY A 142 6.30 -11.74 1.83
C GLY A 142 4.90 -11.18 1.59
N ARG A 143 3.98 -12.03 1.15
CA ARG A 143 2.57 -11.63 0.98
C ARG A 143 1.87 -11.48 2.32
N TYR A 144 1.80 -12.54 3.10
CA TYR A 144 1.22 -12.59 4.44
C TYR A 144 1.94 -13.67 5.28
N PRO A 145 1.97 -13.57 6.62
CA PRO A 145 2.72 -14.48 7.49
C PRO A 145 2.33 -15.96 7.38
N GLU A 146 1.07 -16.23 7.03
CA GLU A 146 0.52 -17.58 6.93
C GLU A 146 0.68 -18.21 5.53
N ASP A 147 1.44 -17.57 4.62
CA ASP A 147 1.62 -18.07 3.26
C ASP A 147 2.37 -19.41 3.22
N VAL A 148 1.95 -20.26 2.28
CA VAL A 148 2.49 -21.61 2.07
C VAL A 148 2.76 -21.90 0.59
N PHE A 149 2.38 -21.00 -0.31
CA PHE A 149 2.66 -21.17 -1.75
C PHE A 149 4.16 -21.13 -1.98
N MET A 150 4.67 -22.14 -2.68
CA MET A 150 6.11 -22.31 -2.91
C MET A 150 6.97 -22.27 -1.62
N GLY A 151 6.39 -22.64 -0.46
CA GLY A 151 7.05 -22.62 0.85
C GLY A 151 6.81 -21.34 1.67
N GLY A 152 6.07 -20.37 1.13
CA GLY A 152 5.74 -19.10 1.80
C GLY A 152 6.99 -18.26 2.00
N SER A 153 7.45 -17.60 0.94
CA SER A 153 8.72 -16.88 0.95
C SER A 153 8.53 -15.36 0.82
N PRO A 154 9.60 -14.57 1.04
CA PRO A 154 9.65 -13.20 0.56
C PRO A 154 9.36 -13.08 -0.93
N TRP A 155 8.69 -12.00 -1.29
CA TRP A 155 8.45 -11.59 -2.68
C TRP A 155 9.32 -10.38 -3.01
N TYR A 156 9.66 -10.19 -4.29
CA TYR A 156 10.36 -8.97 -4.73
C TYR A 156 9.52 -7.70 -4.50
N GLN A 157 8.21 -7.86 -4.32
CA GLN A 157 7.28 -6.84 -3.83
C GLN A 157 7.64 -6.31 -2.43
N THR A 158 8.68 -6.83 -1.76
CA THR A 158 9.43 -6.12 -0.71
C THR A 158 9.74 -4.65 -1.12
N LEU A 159 9.91 -4.39 -2.42
CA LEU A 159 10.05 -3.05 -3.00
C LEU A 159 8.87 -2.10 -2.69
N ALA A 160 7.65 -2.61 -2.51
CA ALA A 160 6.50 -1.81 -2.09
C ALA A 160 6.70 -1.23 -0.67
N SER A 161 7.40 -1.96 0.20
CA SER A 161 7.78 -1.49 1.53
C SER A 161 8.91 -0.44 1.49
N ALA A 162 9.62 -0.30 0.36
CA ALA A 162 10.51 0.83 0.08
C ALA A 162 9.73 2.02 -0.50
N GLU A 163 8.86 1.76 -1.48
CA GLU A 163 8.09 2.78 -2.22
C GLU A 163 7.18 3.60 -1.29
N MET A 164 6.43 2.95 -0.39
CA MET A 164 5.50 3.64 0.50
C MET A 164 6.19 4.70 1.39
N PRO A 165 7.33 4.43 2.07
CA PRO A 165 8.11 5.48 2.73
C PRO A 165 8.60 6.60 1.81
N TYR A 166 8.96 6.32 0.55
CA TYR A 166 9.34 7.39 -0.41
C TYR A 166 8.14 8.26 -0.78
N ASP A 167 6.97 7.67 -0.99
CA ASP A 167 5.73 8.42 -1.21
C ASP A 167 5.39 9.31 0.01
N ALA A 168 5.53 8.76 1.22
CA ALA A 168 5.30 9.52 2.45
C ALA A 168 6.26 10.71 2.59
N LEU A 169 7.53 10.51 2.25
CA LEU A 169 8.53 11.58 2.22
C LEU A 169 8.14 12.69 1.24
N HIS A 170 7.61 12.34 0.07
CA HIS A 170 7.12 13.32 -0.90
C HIS A 170 5.93 14.11 -0.34
N GLN A 171 4.96 13.45 0.27
CA GLN A 171 3.78 14.10 0.83
C GLN A 171 4.13 15.04 2.00
N TRP A 172 5.06 14.65 2.87
CA TRP A 172 5.54 15.52 3.96
C TRP A 172 6.36 16.71 3.46
N ASP A 173 7.08 16.58 2.35
CA ASP A 173 7.75 17.72 1.72
C ASP A 173 6.73 18.71 1.16
N HIS A 174 5.74 18.21 0.43
CA HIS A 174 4.64 19.01 -0.13
C HIS A 174 3.81 19.72 0.95
N GLN A 175 3.53 19.05 2.08
CA GLN A 175 2.76 19.63 3.19
C GLN A 175 3.61 20.49 4.13
N HIS A 176 4.94 20.47 4.00
CA HIS A 176 5.89 21.18 4.84
C HIS A 176 5.83 20.82 6.34
N THR A 177 5.23 19.68 6.70
CA THR A 177 5.04 19.25 8.09
C THR A 177 4.92 17.74 8.21
N ILE A 178 5.28 17.21 9.38
CA ILE A 178 5.03 15.82 9.80
C ILE A 178 4.20 15.84 11.07
N HIS A 179 3.06 15.18 11.05
CA HIS A 179 2.21 14.99 12.23
C HIS A 179 2.42 13.58 12.80
N ILE A 180 3.08 13.49 13.95
CA ILE A 180 3.23 12.23 14.69
C ILE A 180 2.10 12.12 15.70
N THR A 181 1.21 11.16 15.51
CA THR A 181 0.11 10.87 16.40
C THR A 181 0.45 9.68 17.31
N ASN A 182 -0.40 9.38 18.29
CA ASN A 182 -0.22 8.16 19.10
C ASN A 182 -0.24 6.89 18.23
N LEU A 183 -0.98 6.91 17.12
CA LEU A 183 -1.12 5.77 16.22
C LEU A 183 0.14 5.50 15.39
N SER A 184 0.77 6.56 14.88
CA SER A 184 2.00 6.45 14.07
C SER A 184 3.29 6.50 14.90
N LEU A 185 3.23 6.89 16.17
CA LEU A 185 4.40 6.97 17.04
C LEU A 185 5.28 5.70 17.06
N PRO A 186 4.73 4.47 17.13
CA PRO A 186 5.57 3.27 17.11
C PRO A 186 6.42 3.11 15.85
N PHE A 187 5.92 3.52 14.68
CA PHE A 187 6.70 3.53 13.44
C PHE A 187 7.91 4.47 13.56
N PHE A 188 7.69 5.69 14.07
CA PHE A 188 8.77 6.66 14.21
C PHE A 188 9.76 6.32 15.32
N MET A 189 9.30 5.71 16.42
CA MET A 189 10.18 5.34 17.55
C MET A 189 11.22 4.27 17.18
N ASP A 190 10.89 3.37 16.27
CA ASP A 190 11.83 2.39 15.72
C ASP A 190 12.98 3.05 14.96
N LEU A 191 12.68 4.14 14.24
CA LEU A 191 13.64 4.84 13.38
C LEU A 191 14.42 5.93 14.13
N LEU A 192 13.78 6.57 15.11
CA LEU A 192 14.32 7.67 15.89
C LEU A 192 13.94 7.51 17.37
N PRO A 193 14.71 6.72 18.15
CA PRO A 193 14.41 6.47 19.55
C PRO A 193 14.25 7.78 20.36
N GLY A 194 13.17 7.87 21.13
CA GLY A 194 12.88 9.02 21.97
C GLY A 194 12.03 10.12 21.31
N ILE A 195 11.72 10.02 20.02
CA ILE A 195 10.74 10.91 19.36
C ILE A 195 9.38 10.85 20.08
N LYS A 196 8.61 11.94 19.99
CA LYS A 196 7.32 12.10 20.68
C LYS A 196 6.22 12.41 19.67
N THR A 197 4.97 12.36 20.11
CA THR A 197 3.86 12.91 19.34
C THR A 197 4.00 14.42 19.20
N GLY A 198 3.56 14.96 18.08
CA GLY A 198 3.59 16.40 17.83
C GLY A 198 3.57 16.74 16.35
N VAL A 199 3.61 18.05 16.10
CA VAL A 199 3.73 18.63 14.76
C VAL A 199 5.18 19.07 14.58
N TYR A 200 5.81 18.60 13.50
CA TYR A 200 7.20 18.89 13.17
C TYR A 200 7.26 19.63 11.83
N PRO A 201 7.32 20.97 11.82
CA PRO A 201 7.47 21.75 10.58
C PRO A 201 8.83 21.53 9.92
N ASN A 202 8.89 21.68 8.58
CA ASN A 202 10.10 21.45 7.78
C ASN A 202 11.32 22.31 8.17
N ALA A 203 11.09 23.49 8.75
CA ALA A 203 12.13 24.38 9.23
C ALA A 203 12.86 23.85 10.48
N THR A 204 12.34 22.80 11.13
CA THR A 204 12.93 22.28 12.37
C THR A 204 14.04 21.25 12.11
N PRO A 205 15.11 21.22 12.93
CA PRO A 205 16.11 20.15 12.84
C PRO A 205 15.53 18.75 13.07
N THR A 206 14.44 18.65 13.82
CA THR A 206 13.77 17.36 14.09
C THR A 206 13.08 16.82 12.84
N TYR A 207 12.43 17.66 12.03
CA TYR A 207 11.88 17.24 10.74
C TYR A 207 12.96 16.60 9.85
N GLN A 208 14.12 17.25 9.73
CA GLN A 208 15.24 16.72 8.94
C GLN A 208 15.76 15.38 9.48
N LYS A 209 15.82 15.21 10.80
CA LYS A 209 16.19 13.92 11.41
C LYS A 209 15.17 12.82 11.07
N ILE A 210 13.87 13.14 11.12
CA ILE A 210 12.80 12.19 10.80
C ILE A 210 12.90 11.79 9.33
N THR A 211 12.94 12.75 8.40
CA THR A 211 12.96 12.44 6.96
C THR A 211 14.23 11.70 6.54
N ASN A 212 15.39 12.02 7.12
CA ASN A 212 16.62 11.28 6.87
C ASN A 212 16.56 9.83 7.39
N ALA A 213 15.97 9.61 8.57
CA ALA A 213 15.80 8.27 9.13
C ALA A 213 14.84 7.43 8.28
N VAL A 214 13.70 8.00 7.87
CA VAL A 214 12.72 7.32 6.98
C VAL A 214 13.33 7.03 5.61
N ARG A 215 14.10 7.97 5.02
CA ARG A 215 14.79 7.73 3.75
C ARG A 215 15.81 6.61 3.85
N SER A 216 16.59 6.58 4.93
CA SER A 216 17.57 5.51 5.17
C SER A 216 16.90 4.15 5.35
N TYR A 217 15.74 4.13 6.03
CA TYR A 217 14.92 2.93 6.18
C TYR A 217 14.37 2.43 4.83
N ALA A 218 13.87 3.34 3.98
CA ALA A 218 13.41 3.03 2.63
C ALA A 218 14.55 2.46 1.75
N ASP A 219 15.72 3.13 1.73
CA ASP A 219 16.91 2.69 1.00
C ASP A 219 17.39 1.29 1.46
N SER A 220 17.15 0.95 2.73
CA SER A 220 17.50 -0.37 3.26
C SER A 220 16.63 -1.49 2.67
N PHE A 221 15.37 -1.23 2.27
CA PHE A 221 14.56 -2.24 1.56
C PHE A 221 15.07 -2.51 0.15
N ILE A 222 15.52 -1.47 -0.57
CA ILE A 222 16.22 -1.64 -1.85
C ILE A 222 17.48 -2.49 -1.65
N SER A 223 18.21 -2.27 -0.56
CA SER A 223 19.40 -3.05 -0.22
C SER A 223 19.09 -4.52 0.09
N VAL A 224 17.97 -4.81 0.77
CA VAL A 224 17.49 -6.20 0.98
C VAL A 224 17.24 -6.88 -0.35
N VAL A 225 16.55 -6.20 -1.27
CA VAL A 225 16.24 -6.76 -2.60
C VAL A 225 17.51 -6.95 -3.42
N GLN A 226 18.46 -6.02 -3.34
CA GLN A 226 19.77 -6.14 -3.98
C GLN A 226 20.54 -7.37 -3.47
N GLU A 227 20.53 -7.64 -2.16
CA GLU A 227 21.19 -8.80 -1.55
C GLU A 227 20.70 -10.12 -2.14
N TYR A 228 19.41 -10.23 -2.40
CA TYR A 228 18.77 -11.41 -2.99
C TYR A 228 18.51 -11.28 -4.49
N THR A 229 19.15 -10.34 -5.19
CA THR A 229 19.09 -10.26 -6.66
C THR A 229 20.31 -10.98 -7.26
N PRO A 230 20.11 -11.96 -8.16
CA PRO A 230 21.21 -12.67 -8.80
C PRO A 230 22.05 -11.74 -9.69
N ALA A 231 23.30 -12.12 -9.97
CA ALA A 231 24.25 -11.29 -10.72
C ALA A 231 23.80 -10.93 -12.16
N ASN A 232 22.88 -11.70 -12.75
CA ASN A 232 22.30 -11.40 -14.05
C ASN A 232 21.15 -10.37 -14.00
N GLY A 233 20.76 -9.91 -12.80
CA GLY A 233 19.69 -8.94 -12.60
C GLY A 233 18.26 -9.51 -12.69
N GLY A 234 18.11 -10.83 -12.76
CA GLY A 234 16.80 -11.48 -12.87
C GLY A 234 15.94 -11.23 -11.62
N LEU A 235 14.71 -10.76 -11.81
CA LEU A 235 13.74 -10.54 -10.72
C LEU A 235 12.58 -11.54 -10.85
N PRO A 236 12.67 -12.74 -10.25
CA PRO A 236 11.57 -13.69 -10.22
C PRO A 236 10.45 -13.18 -9.29
N GLU A 237 9.44 -14.02 -9.09
CA GLU A 237 8.36 -13.76 -8.14
C GLU A 237 8.86 -13.80 -6.67
N GLU A 238 9.67 -14.80 -6.31
CA GLU A 238 10.07 -15.07 -4.93
C GLU A 238 11.57 -15.35 -4.78
N TYR A 239 12.08 -15.19 -3.56
CA TYR A 239 13.36 -15.75 -3.12
C TYR A 239 13.14 -16.52 -1.82
N ASN A 240 13.72 -17.71 -1.73
CA ASN A 240 13.46 -18.68 -0.67
C ASN A 240 13.74 -18.08 0.72
N ARG A 241 12.79 -18.25 1.63
CA ARG A 241 12.82 -17.70 3.01
C ARG A 241 14.02 -18.10 3.86
N ASP A 242 14.65 -19.23 3.56
CA ASP A 242 15.75 -19.77 4.38
C ASP A 242 17.13 -19.47 3.77
N THR A 243 17.20 -19.55 2.44
CA THR A 243 18.48 -19.52 1.70
C THR A 243 18.70 -18.27 0.85
N GLY A 244 17.64 -17.49 0.58
CA GLY A 244 17.69 -16.35 -0.33
C GLY A 244 17.81 -16.72 -1.81
N VAL A 245 17.76 -18.01 -2.16
CA VAL A 245 17.84 -18.49 -3.55
C VAL A 245 16.53 -18.21 -4.28
N GLN A 246 16.63 -17.71 -5.52
CA GLN A 246 15.49 -17.37 -6.38
C GLN A 246 14.61 -18.59 -6.67
N VAL A 247 13.29 -18.44 -6.53
CA VAL A 247 12.29 -19.51 -6.73
C VAL A 247 11.01 -18.97 -7.40
N SER A 248 10.10 -19.87 -7.77
CA SER A 248 8.85 -19.58 -8.49
C SER A 248 9.08 -18.98 -9.89
N ALA A 249 8.12 -18.22 -10.43
CA ALA A 249 8.13 -17.73 -11.81
C ALA A 249 9.38 -16.87 -12.07
N PRO A 250 10.24 -17.23 -13.04
CA PRO A 250 11.38 -16.41 -13.42
C PRO A 250 10.89 -15.15 -14.15
N ASP A 251 11.66 -14.07 -14.00
CA ASP A 251 11.46 -12.81 -14.72
C ASP A 251 10.01 -12.26 -14.66
N LEU A 252 9.44 -12.21 -13.45
CA LEU A 252 8.08 -11.76 -13.25
C LEU A 252 7.97 -10.27 -13.61
N THR A 253 7.14 -9.95 -14.61
CA THR A 253 6.91 -8.56 -15.07
C THR A 253 6.56 -7.61 -13.93
N TRP A 254 5.76 -8.07 -12.95
CA TRP A 254 5.39 -7.26 -11.79
C TRP A 254 6.58 -6.96 -10.87
N SER A 255 7.54 -7.87 -10.71
CA SER A 255 8.76 -7.61 -9.94
C SER A 255 9.62 -6.51 -10.58
N TYR A 256 9.76 -6.54 -11.90
CA TYR A 256 10.44 -5.47 -12.64
C TYR A 256 9.70 -4.14 -12.55
N ALA A 257 8.37 -4.14 -12.70
CA ALA A 257 7.57 -2.92 -12.55
C ALA A 257 7.71 -2.33 -11.14
N ALA A 258 7.65 -3.16 -10.09
CA ALA A 258 7.82 -2.73 -8.71
C ALA A 258 9.20 -2.10 -8.45
N PHE A 259 10.24 -2.59 -9.13
CA PHE A 259 11.57 -1.98 -9.03
C PHE A 259 11.59 -0.59 -9.67
N LEU A 260 11.02 -0.47 -10.88
CA LEU A 260 10.96 0.81 -11.59
C LEU A 260 10.14 1.85 -10.82
N THR A 261 9.00 1.48 -10.24
CA THR A 261 8.17 2.41 -9.47
C THR A 261 8.85 2.85 -8.18
N ALA A 262 9.43 1.92 -7.42
CA ALA A 262 10.16 2.25 -6.19
C ALA A 262 11.34 3.19 -6.43
N VAL A 263 12.14 2.94 -7.49
CA VAL A 263 13.26 3.82 -7.87
C VAL A 263 12.77 5.18 -8.37
N ALA A 264 11.68 5.21 -9.15
CA ALA A 264 11.08 6.47 -9.59
C ALA A 264 10.67 7.35 -8.38
N ARG A 265 10.05 6.78 -7.35
CA ARG A 265 9.71 7.51 -6.11
C ARG A 265 10.93 7.93 -5.33
N ARG A 266 11.94 7.07 -5.22
CA ARG A 266 13.22 7.39 -4.59
C ARG A 266 13.86 8.64 -5.20
N ASP A 267 13.79 8.76 -6.53
CA ASP A 267 14.35 9.87 -7.32
C ASP A 267 13.41 11.09 -7.41
N GLY A 268 12.26 11.05 -6.73
CA GLY A 268 11.30 12.16 -6.66
C GLY A 268 10.31 12.24 -7.82
N SER A 269 10.27 11.23 -8.69
CA SER A 269 9.27 11.15 -9.77
C SER A 269 7.96 10.55 -9.27
N VAL A 270 6.91 11.37 -9.29
CA VAL A 270 5.55 11.02 -8.84
C VAL A 270 4.56 11.03 -10.01
N PRO A 271 3.49 10.23 -9.97
CA PRO A 271 2.43 10.29 -10.98
C PRO A 271 1.63 11.59 -10.83
N PRO A 272 0.76 11.95 -11.80
CA PRO A 272 -0.23 12.99 -11.60
C PRO A 272 -1.14 12.68 -10.40
N SER A 273 -1.68 13.74 -9.78
CA SER A 273 -2.76 13.60 -8.80
C SER A 273 -3.99 12.96 -9.46
N TRP A 274 -4.65 12.07 -8.73
CA TRP A 274 -5.90 11.44 -9.17
C TRP A 274 -7.14 12.14 -8.59
N GLY A 275 -6.93 13.22 -7.82
CA GLY A 275 -8.01 14.03 -7.26
C GLY A 275 -8.52 13.54 -5.91
N SER A 276 -7.71 12.82 -5.14
CA SER A 276 -8.15 12.21 -3.87
C SER A 276 -8.71 13.22 -2.87
N SER A 277 -8.17 14.43 -2.84
CA SER A 277 -8.58 15.52 -1.94
C SER A 277 -10.01 16.00 -2.18
N ALA A 278 -10.59 15.74 -3.36
CA ALA A 278 -11.99 16.03 -3.65
C ALA A 278 -12.94 14.88 -3.23
N ALA A 279 -12.39 13.70 -2.92
CA ALA A 279 -13.12 12.46 -2.65
C ALA A 279 -12.87 11.95 -1.21
N LEU A 280 -12.99 12.84 -0.22
CA LEU A 280 -12.72 12.53 1.20
C LEU A 280 -13.99 12.36 2.06
N LYS A 281 -15.17 12.65 1.50
CA LYS A 281 -16.41 12.64 2.28
C LYS A 281 -16.93 11.22 2.47
N VAL A 282 -16.70 10.67 3.66
CA VAL A 282 -17.27 9.38 4.09
C VAL A 282 -18.76 9.54 4.44
N PRO A 283 -19.68 8.76 3.83
CA PRO A 283 -21.08 8.68 4.27
C PRO A 283 -21.21 8.31 5.75
N GLY A 284 -22.21 8.87 6.45
CA GLY A 284 -22.44 8.54 7.86
C GLY A 284 -22.91 7.10 8.11
N LYS A 285 -23.38 6.41 7.07
CA LYS A 285 -23.74 4.99 7.07
C LYS A 285 -23.43 4.40 5.71
N CYS A 286 -22.66 3.33 5.68
CA CYS A 286 -22.37 2.60 4.44
C CYS A 286 -23.61 1.82 3.98
N THR A 287 -23.82 1.77 2.68
CA THR A 287 -24.92 1.07 2.02
C THR A 287 -24.40 0.17 0.91
N SER A 288 -25.22 -0.80 0.49
CA SER A 288 -24.91 -1.71 -0.61
C SER A 288 -25.24 -1.10 -1.98
N ALA A 289 -24.87 0.16 -2.21
CA ALA A 289 -25.21 0.84 -3.47
C ALA A 289 -24.49 0.19 -4.65
N SER A 290 -25.19 0.12 -5.79
CA SER A 290 -24.60 -0.27 -7.06
C SER A 290 -25.41 0.36 -8.19
N VAL A 291 -24.75 0.62 -9.31
CA VAL A 291 -25.38 1.12 -10.53
C VAL A 291 -25.18 0.08 -11.63
N GLU A 292 -26.29 -0.31 -12.28
CA GLU A 292 -26.25 -1.21 -13.42
C GLU A 292 -25.55 -0.51 -14.60
N GLY A 293 -24.47 -1.14 -15.10
CA GLY A 293 -23.70 -0.59 -16.21
C GLY A 293 -24.28 -1.01 -17.56
N SER A 294 -24.08 -0.18 -18.58
CA SER A 294 -24.30 -0.52 -19.99
C SER A 294 -22.96 -0.76 -20.67
N TYR A 295 -22.86 -1.84 -21.45
CA TYR A 295 -21.60 -2.25 -22.08
C TYR A 295 -21.79 -2.37 -23.59
N ALA A 296 -20.92 -1.71 -24.35
CA ALA A 296 -20.87 -1.80 -25.80
C ALA A 296 -19.42 -2.03 -26.25
N ALA A 297 -19.26 -2.73 -27.37
CA ALA A 297 -17.93 -2.91 -27.97
C ALA A 297 -17.38 -1.55 -28.44
N ALA A 298 -16.12 -1.26 -28.09
CA ALA A 298 -15.44 -0.06 -28.56
C ALA A 298 -15.38 -0.07 -30.10
N LYS A 299 -15.83 1.03 -30.72
CA LYS A 299 -15.74 1.22 -32.17
C LYS A 299 -14.41 1.89 -32.48
N LEU A 300 -13.56 1.22 -33.24
CA LEU A 300 -12.34 1.82 -33.76
C LEU A 300 -12.72 2.81 -34.86
N SER A 301 -12.46 4.10 -34.64
CA SER A 301 -12.44 5.08 -35.72
C SER A 301 -11.01 5.16 -36.26
N TRP A 302 -10.78 4.55 -37.42
CA TRP A 302 -9.57 4.75 -38.21
C TRP A 302 -9.84 5.79 -39.29
#